data_AF-A0A249P5S3-F1
#
_entry.id   AF-A0A249P5S3-F1
#
_cell.length_a   1.000
_cell.length_b   1.000
_cell.length_c   1.000
_cell.angle_alpha   90.00
_cell.angle_beta   90.00
_cell.angle_gamma   90.00
#
_symmetry.space_group_name_H-M   'P 1'
#
loop_
_entity.id
_entity.type
_entity.pdbx_description
1 polymer ?
#
loop_
_entity_poly.entity_id
_entity_poly.type
_entity_poly.pdbx_seq_one_letter_code
_entity_poly.pdbx_strand_id
1 'polypeptide(L)'
;MFPLQPGALQHAGAWRINPKRHSALSLRELERYIALDIVGSYHQSIHNSLSRPPNAVWREHEGEIPLRLAQDRMRFWLKFLPEQERTLRPICLVCATGHLRLAPTPVARTVVC
;
A
#
# COMPACT_ATOMS: atom_id res chain seq x y z
N MET A 1 54.66 5.80 -32.35
CA MET A 1 53.51 5.93 -33.26
C MET A 1 52.77 4.60 -33.26
N PHE A 2 51.79 4.44 -32.38
CA PHE A 2 50.93 3.24 -32.31
C PHE A 2 49.62 3.55 -33.07
N PRO A 3 49.13 2.65 -33.94
CA PRO A 3 47.89 2.92 -34.66
C PRO A 3 46.69 2.76 -33.71
N LEU A 4 45.69 3.63 -33.89
CA LEU A 4 44.41 3.55 -33.20
C LEU A 4 43.64 2.32 -33.72
N GLN A 5 43.20 1.46 -32.81
CA GLN A 5 42.26 0.37 -33.13
C GLN A 5 40.86 0.95 -33.40
N PRO A 6 40.19 0.65 -34.52
CA PRO A 6 38.84 1.11 -34.79
C PRO A 6 37.85 0.21 -34.05
N GLY A 7 37.46 0.60 -32.84
CA GLY A 7 36.48 -0.18 -32.06
C GLY A 7 35.90 0.49 -30.82
N ALA A 8 36.32 1.71 -30.47
CA ALA A 8 35.97 2.33 -29.18
C ALA A 8 34.72 3.22 -29.23
N LEU A 9 33.71 2.91 -30.05
CA LEU A 9 32.43 3.63 -30.06
C LEU A 9 31.24 2.66 -30.04
N GLN A 10 31.14 1.82 -29.00
CA GLN A 10 29.91 1.06 -28.73
C GLN A 10 29.35 1.27 -27.31
N HIS A 11 29.90 2.19 -26.53
CA HIS A 11 29.42 2.48 -25.16
C HIS A 11 28.78 3.86 -25.01
N ALA A 12 28.33 4.48 -26.11
CA ALA A 12 27.71 5.83 -26.09
C ALA A 12 26.18 5.80 -25.97
N GLY A 13 25.64 4.95 -25.08
CA GLY A 13 24.18 4.81 -24.91
C GLY A 13 23.66 4.72 -23.47
N ALA A 14 24.54 4.51 -22.48
CA ALA A 14 24.12 4.05 -21.15
C ALA A 14 23.83 5.16 -20.11
N TRP A 15 24.09 6.44 -20.40
CA TRP A 15 24.05 7.49 -19.38
C TRP A 15 22.82 8.41 -19.39
N ARG A 16 21.86 8.22 -20.31
CA ARG A 16 20.66 9.05 -20.34
C ARG A 16 19.53 8.42 -19.51
N ILE A 17 19.75 8.32 -18.20
CA ILE A 17 18.68 8.04 -17.24
C ILE A 17 17.82 9.29 -17.15
N ASN A 18 16.54 9.20 -17.50
CA ASN A 18 15.59 10.29 -17.29
C ASN A 18 15.02 10.15 -15.86
N PRO A 19 15.46 10.97 -14.88
CA PRO A 19 15.01 10.83 -13.50
C PRO A 19 13.50 11.01 -13.37
N LYS A 20 12.85 11.83 -14.21
CA LYS A 20 11.39 11.97 -14.20
C LYS A 20 10.65 10.71 -14.64
N ARG A 21 11.28 9.83 -15.43
CA ARG A 21 10.70 8.54 -15.84
C ARG A 21 10.99 7.40 -14.86
N HIS A 22 12.06 7.49 -14.06
CA HIS A 22 12.51 6.42 -13.17
C HIS A 22 12.36 6.78 -11.67
N SER A 23 11.75 7.92 -11.33
CA SER A 23 11.53 8.38 -9.94
C SER A 23 10.18 7.92 -9.38
N ALA A 24 9.88 6.63 -9.51
CA ALA A 24 8.73 6.04 -8.84
C ALA A 24 9.23 5.06 -7.78
N LEU A 25 8.88 5.33 -6.52
CA LEU A 25 8.98 4.31 -5.47
C LEU A 25 8.04 3.16 -5.83
N SER A 26 8.48 1.93 -5.59
CA SER A 26 7.53 0.82 -5.50
C SER A 26 6.54 1.09 -4.35
N LEU A 27 5.35 0.49 -4.42
CA LEU A 27 4.36 0.61 -3.35
C LEU A 27 4.97 0.23 -1.99
N ARG A 28 5.76 -0.84 -1.94
CA ARG A 28 6.44 -1.30 -0.72
C ARG A 28 7.44 -0.27 -0.18
N GLU A 29 8.18 0.41 -1.06
CA GLU A 29 9.10 1.46 -0.64
C GLU A 29 8.34 2.67 -0.12
N LEU A 30 7.28 3.10 -0.82
CA LEU A 30 6.43 4.19 -0.37
C LEU A 30 5.81 3.90 1.00
N GLU A 31 5.22 2.73 1.20
CA GLU A 31 4.65 2.29 2.48
C GLU A 31 5.69 2.34 3.60
N ARG A 32 6.91 1.87 3.33
CA ARG A 32 8.00 1.91 4.30
C ARG A 32 8.40 3.34 4.65
N TYR A 33 8.55 4.22 3.66
CA TYR A 33 8.95 5.60 3.90
C TYR A 33 7.87 6.37 4.67
N ILE A 34 6.60 6.18 4.31
CA ILE A 34 5.47 6.77 5.04
C ILE A 34 5.46 6.29 6.49
N ALA A 35 5.62 4.99 6.74
CA ALA A 35 5.63 4.44 8.09
C ALA A 35 6.79 5.01 8.94
N LEU A 36 7.98 5.12 8.36
CA LEU A 36 9.15 5.69 9.05
C LEU A 36 8.97 7.17 9.38
N ASP A 37 8.42 7.96 8.45
CA ASP A 37 8.21 9.39 8.65
C ASP A 37 7.12 9.65 9.70
N ILE A 38 6.00 8.93 9.63
CA ILE A 38 4.90 9.05 10.58
C ILE A 38 5.36 8.67 11.99
N VAL A 39 5.85 7.43 12.18
CA VAL A 39 6.19 6.89 13.51
C VAL A 39 7.44 7.55 14.10
N GLY A 40 8.38 7.93 13.23
CA GLY A 40 9.60 8.63 13.57
C GLY A 40 9.39 10.14 13.61
N SER A 41 9.73 10.81 12.51
CA SER A 41 9.84 12.28 12.44
C SER A 41 8.59 12.99 12.97
N TYR A 42 7.41 12.64 12.47
CA TYR A 42 6.17 13.32 12.82
C TYR A 42 5.78 13.13 14.28
N HIS A 43 5.73 11.89 14.77
CA HIS A 43 5.27 11.61 16.14
C HIS A 43 6.29 11.95 17.23
N GLN A 44 7.57 12.06 16.89
CA GLN A 44 8.66 12.31 17.86
C GLN A 44 9.16 13.76 17.87
N SER A 45 8.92 14.55 16.82
CA SER A 45 9.34 15.95 16.77
C SER A 45 8.38 16.87 17.54
N ILE A 46 8.88 18.00 18.03
CA ILE A 46 8.07 19.03 18.68
C ILE A 46 7.19 19.73 17.63
N HIS A 47 5.89 19.79 17.87
CA HIS A 47 4.95 20.51 17.01
C HIS A 47 4.61 21.88 17.62
N ASN A 48 4.59 22.94 16.79
CA ASN A 48 4.36 24.32 17.26
C ASN A 48 3.04 24.49 18.03
N SER A 49 1.96 23.83 17.60
CA SER A 49 0.66 23.91 18.26
C SER A 49 0.62 23.19 19.62
N LEU A 50 1.47 22.18 19.82
CA LEU A 50 1.50 21.35 21.03
C LEU A 50 2.64 21.73 21.98
N SER A 51 3.67 22.44 21.49
CA SER A 51 4.96 22.69 22.16
C SER A 51 5.66 21.41 22.66
N ARG A 52 5.19 20.23 22.22
CA ARG A 52 5.62 18.89 22.64
C ARG A 52 5.46 17.93 21.46
N PRO A 53 6.12 16.75 21.50
CA PRO A 53 5.86 15.72 20.51
C PRO A 53 4.44 15.17 20.59
N PRO A 54 3.76 14.88 19.45
CA PRO A 54 2.43 14.30 19.45
C PRO A 54 2.33 13.00 20.26
N ASN A 55 3.35 12.14 20.21
CA ASN A 55 3.37 10.90 20.99
C ASN A 55 3.39 11.16 22.51
N ALA A 56 4.06 12.23 22.96
CA ALA A 56 4.08 12.58 24.37
C ALA A 56 2.69 13.00 24.87
N VAL A 57 1.97 13.80 24.07
CA VAL A 57 0.59 14.22 24.38
C VAL A 57 -0.35 13.00 24.33
N TRP A 58 -0.20 12.13 23.33
CA TRP A 58 -1.00 10.90 23.24
C TRP A 58 -0.86 10.02 24.49
N ARG A 59 0.38 9.71 24.91
CA ARG A 59 0.65 8.86 26.08
C ARG A 59 0.10 9.42 27.39
N GLU A 60 0.00 10.73 27.50
CA GLU A 60 -0.57 11.39 28.68
C GLU A 60 -2.09 11.13 28.79
N HIS A 61 -2.79 11.13 27.65
CA HIS A 61 -4.25 11.05 27.61
C HIS A 61 -4.81 9.68 27.21
N GLU A 62 -3.99 8.76 26.70
CA GLU A 62 -4.50 7.49 26.17
C GLU A 62 -5.25 6.63 27.20
N GLY A 63 -4.89 6.75 28.48
CA GLY A 63 -5.59 6.08 29.59
C GLY A 63 -6.92 6.72 29.99
N GLU A 64 -7.17 7.97 29.57
CA GLU A 64 -8.41 8.71 29.87
C GLU A 64 -9.52 8.35 28.87
N ILE A 65 -9.15 7.81 27.71
CA ILE A 65 -10.08 7.46 26.63
C ILE A 65 -10.53 6.01 26.85
N PRO A 66 -11.83 5.74 27.06
CA PRO A 66 -12.33 4.38 27.13
C PRO A 66 -12.01 3.65 25.82
N LEU A 67 -11.26 2.54 25.91
CA LEU A 67 -10.95 1.73 24.74
C LEU A 67 -12.25 1.21 24.11
N ARG A 68 -12.58 1.73 22.93
CA ARG A 68 -13.71 1.24 22.12
C ARG A 68 -13.30 -0.05 21.43
N LEU A 69 -13.35 -1.15 22.18
CA LEU A 69 -13.20 -2.48 21.62
C LEU A 69 -14.42 -2.80 20.74
N ALA A 70 -14.17 -3.46 19.61
CA ALA A 70 -15.25 -4.01 18.80
C ALA A 70 -16.03 -5.02 19.65
N GLN A 71 -17.28 -4.67 20.00
CA GLN A 71 -18.16 -5.53 20.79
C GLN A 71 -18.40 -6.88 20.10
N ASP A 72 -18.53 -6.83 18.76
CA ASP A 72 -18.60 -8.00 17.90
C ASP A 72 -17.37 -8.07 17.02
N ARG A 73 -16.48 -9.01 17.35
CA ARG A 73 -15.26 -9.27 16.58
C ARG A 73 -15.57 -9.69 15.15
N MET A 74 -16.59 -10.52 14.92
CA MET A 74 -16.95 -10.97 13.58
C MET A 74 -17.43 -9.81 12.73
N ARG A 75 -18.33 -8.98 13.26
CA ARG A 75 -18.83 -7.80 12.55
C ARG A 75 -17.74 -6.80 12.22
N PHE A 76 -16.74 -6.65 13.09
CA PHE A 76 -15.56 -5.84 12.83
C PHE A 76 -14.75 -6.40 11.65
N TRP A 77 -14.47 -7.70 11.62
CA TRP A 77 -13.75 -8.33 10.50
C TRP A 77 -14.46 -8.19 9.17
N LEU A 78 -15.79 -8.31 9.15
CA LEU A 78 -16.60 -8.14 7.94
C LEU A 78 -16.46 -6.74 7.32
N LYS A 79 -16.15 -5.69 8.11
CA LYS A 79 -15.92 -4.33 7.58
C LYS A 79 -14.67 -4.22 6.70
N PHE A 80 -13.75 -5.19 6.77
CA PHE A 80 -12.55 -5.22 5.94
C PHE A 80 -12.72 -6.04 4.67
N LEU A 81 -13.83 -6.79 4.55
CA LEU A 81 -14.10 -7.55 3.34
C LEU A 81 -14.60 -6.61 2.23
N PRO A 82 -14.25 -6.88 0.97
CA PRO A 82 -14.81 -6.14 -0.14
C PRO A 82 -16.31 -6.36 -0.21
N GLU A 83 -17.07 -5.28 -0.30
CA GLU A 83 -18.54 -5.31 -0.41
C GLU A 83 -19.03 -5.92 -1.74
N GLN A 84 -18.14 -6.04 -2.73
CA GLN A 84 -18.46 -6.55 -4.05
C GLN A 84 -18.67 -8.07 -4.04
N GLU A 85 -19.86 -8.51 -4.44
CA GLU A 85 -20.17 -9.92 -4.70
C GLU A 85 -19.20 -10.53 -5.70
N ARG A 86 -18.72 -11.75 -5.39
CA ARG A 86 -17.80 -12.49 -6.26
C ARG A 86 -18.34 -13.89 -6.55
N THR A 87 -18.11 -14.36 -7.77
CA THR A 87 -18.41 -15.75 -8.14
C THR A 87 -17.30 -16.66 -7.63
N LEU A 88 -17.69 -17.64 -6.82
CA LEU A 88 -16.82 -18.77 -6.47
C LEU A 88 -16.71 -19.71 -7.67
N ARG A 89 -15.48 -20.00 -8.10
CA ARG A 89 -15.25 -21.08 -9.07
C ARG A 89 -15.38 -22.44 -8.39
N PRO A 90 -15.65 -23.54 -9.13
CA PRO A 90 -15.78 -24.89 -8.57
C PRO A 90 -14.59 -25.35 -7.72
N ILE A 91 -13.40 -24.80 -7.96
CA ILE A 91 -12.18 -25.04 -7.19
C ILE A 91 -12.03 -24.10 -5.97
N CYS A 92 -13.10 -23.41 -5.57
CA CYS A 92 -13.15 -22.44 -4.47
C CYS A 92 -12.18 -21.25 -4.60
N LEU A 93 -11.81 -20.88 -5.83
CA LEU A 93 -11.09 -19.64 -6.10
C LEU A 93 -12.07 -18.48 -6.37
N VAL A 94 -11.78 -17.32 -5.78
CA VAL A 94 -12.51 -16.06 -5.98
C VAL A 94 -11.89 -15.28 -7.14
N CYS A 95 -12.69 -14.86 -8.12
CA CYS A 95 -12.22 -13.95 -9.17
C CYS A 95 -12.22 -12.49 -8.71
N ALA A 96 -11.04 -11.97 -8.33
CA ALA A 96 -10.88 -10.60 -7.82
C ALA A 96 -10.82 -9.50 -8.92
N THR A 97 -10.68 -9.86 -10.19
CA THR A 97 -10.66 -8.91 -11.30
C THR A 97 -12.08 -8.41 -11.62
N GLY A 98 -12.30 -7.11 -11.43
CA GLY A 98 -13.53 -6.41 -11.78
C GLY A 98 -13.69 -6.30 -13.29
N HIS A 99 -14.11 -7.39 -13.93
CA HIS A 99 -14.85 -7.42 -15.19
C HIS A 99 -15.28 -8.86 -15.45
N LEU A 100 -16.47 -9.24 -14.98
CA LEU A 100 -17.12 -10.49 -15.40
C LEU A 100 -18.22 -10.14 -16.40
N ARG A 101 -17.98 -10.51 -17.66
CA ARG A 101 -18.99 -10.54 -18.72
C ARG A 101 -20.11 -11.50 -18.32
N LEU A 102 -21.33 -11.16 -18.71
CA LEU A 102 -22.54 -11.96 -18.57
C LEU A 102 -22.27 -13.42 -19.02
N ALA A 103 -22.44 -14.37 -18.12
CA ALA A 103 -22.60 -15.78 -18.47
C ALA A 103 -24.09 -16.14 -18.39
N PRO A 104 -24.70 -16.67 -19.45
CA PRO A 104 -26.08 -17.12 -19.42
C PRO A 104 -26.09 -18.56 -18.90
N THR A 105 -26.39 -18.79 -17.61
CA THR A 105 -27.00 -20.03 -17.08
C THR A 105 -27.09 -20.00 -15.54
N PRO A 106 -28.08 -20.72 -14.96
CA PRO A 106 -28.37 -20.66 -13.53
C PRO A 106 -27.37 -21.53 -12.76
N VAL A 107 -27.30 -21.34 -11.44
CA VAL A 107 -26.41 -22.04 -10.49
C VAL A 107 -25.00 -21.46 -10.35
N ALA A 108 -24.87 -20.13 -10.31
CA ALA A 108 -23.86 -19.53 -9.45
C ALA A 108 -24.55 -19.19 -8.13
N ARG A 109 -24.21 -19.91 -7.05
CA ARG A 109 -24.52 -19.42 -5.70
C ARG A 109 -23.66 -18.18 -5.49
N THR A 110 -24.29 -17.02 -5.54
CA THR A 110 -23.71 -15.77 -5.08
C THR A 110 -23.42 -15.91 -3.59
N VAL A 111 -22.15 -15.85 -3.22
CA VAL A 111 -21.75 -15.65 -1.83
C VAL A 111 -21.40 -14.17 -1.72
N VAL A 112 -22.26 -13.44 -1.02
CA VAL A 112 -21.91 -12.13 -0.47
C VAL A 112 -20.99 -12.43 0.72
N CYS A 113 -19.71 -12.09 0.60
CA CYS A 113 -18.79 -12.14 1.72
C CYS A 113 -19.02 -10.96 2.66
#